data_AF-A0A7C2CX90-F1
#
_entry.id   AF-A0A7C2CX90-F1
#
_cell.length_a   1.000
_cell.length_b   1.000
_cell.length_c   1.000
_cell.angle_alpha   90.00
_cell.angle_beta   90.00
_cell.angle_gamma   90.00
#
_symmetry.space_group_name_H-M   'P 1'
#
loop_
_entity.id
_entity.type
_entity.pdbx_description
1 polymer ?
#
loop_
_entity_poly.entity_id
_entity_poly.type
_entity_poly.pdbx_seq_one_letter_code
_entity_poly.pdbx_strand_id
1 'polypeptide(L)'
;MHWTENDTKQLIELVKAQKPIQEIAAALHRSPEAIAMKLKRMGLQAEGKSSAKNACNKVTEAATTTRKLEITPGEQLPPLNDATRLLWAALRRLQEPDVGKEELKRLRLIIQGVKSYVHLTSNYLLHVRRVESQMLLYWKHMAARWKLEAEKAQTAEQKTKCEEMLRQAEEEIKWLIEAGVKKPPKVDEEYY
;
A
#
# COMPACT_ATOMS: atom_id res chain seq x y z
N MET A 1 -14.07 10.56 -34.34
CA MET A 1 -14.75 9.67 -35.30
C MET A 1 -15.09 8.36 -34.61
N HIS A 2 -16.37 7.98 -34.63
CA HIS A 2 -16.88 6.77 -33.96
C HIS A 2 -16.85 5.57 -34.91
N TRP A 3 -16.52 4.39 -34.38
CA TRP A 3 -16.62 3.13 -35.14
C TRP A 3 -18.08 2.73 -35.22
N THR A 4 -18.65 2.66 -36.42
CA THR A 4 -20.00 2.13 -36.60
C THR A 4 -19.98 0.61 -36.62
N GLU A 5 -21.10 -0.02 -36.31
CA GLU A 5 -21.22 -1.49 -36.31
C GLU A 5 -20.91 -2.09 -37.68
N ASN A 6 -21.27 -1.37 -38.76
CA ASN A 6 -20.97 -1.79 -40.13
C ASN A 6 -19.46 -1.83 -40.40
N ASP A 7 -18.72 -0.80 -39.94
CA ASP A 7 -17.25 -0.77 -40.06
C ASP A 7 -16.58 -1.92 -39.32
N THR A 8 -17.14 -2.32 -38.16
CA THR A 8 -16.59 -3.43 -37.37
C THR A 8 -16.81 -4.78 -38.03
N LYS A 9 -17.96 -4.99 -38.69
CA LYS A 9 -18.24 -6.22 -39.44
C LYS A 9 -17.32 -6.35 -40.65
N GLN A 10 -17.19 -5.27 -41.43
CA GLN A 10 -16.28 -5.23 -42.57
C GLN A 10 -14.81 -5.42 -42.15
N LEU A 11 -14.39 -4.83 -41.03
CA LEU A 11 -13.04 -5.04 -40.49
C LEU A 11 -12.79 -6.51 -40.13
N ILE A 12 -13.76 -7.20 -39.50
CA ILE A 12 -13.63 -8.62 -39.15
C ILE A 12 -13.54 -9.49 -40.41
N GLU A 13 -14.35 -9.23 -41.43
CA GLU A 13 -14.32 -9.96 -42.70
C GLU A 13 -12.99 -9.80 -43.44
N LEU A 14 -12.47 -8.58 -43.51
CA LEU A 14 -11.20 -8.29 -44.18
C LEU A 14 -9.99 -8.89 -43.45
N VAL A 15 -10.05 -8.99 -42.11
CA VAL A 15 -9.04 -9.67 -41.29
C VAL A 15 -9.11 -11.18 -41.45
N LYS A 16 -10.33 -11.76 -41.52
CA LYS A 16 -10.51 -13.19 -41.83
C LYS A 16 -10.00 -13.55 -43.22
N ALA A 17 -10.13 -12.63 -44.18
CA ALA A 17 -9.56 -12.75 -45.52
C ALA A 17 -8.03 -12.51 -45.57
N GLN A 18 -7.36 -12.35 -44.43
CA GLN A 18 -5.91 -12.14 -44.29
C GLN A 18 -5.35 -11.00 -45.16
N LYS A 19 -6.13 -9.94 -45.38
CA LYS A 19 -5.64 -8.79 -46.15
C LYS A 19 -4.64 -7.97 -45.34
N PRO A 20 -3.62 -7.37 -45.98
CA PRO A 20 -2.65 -6.53 -45.29
C PRO A 20 -3.32 -5.26 -44.76
N ILE A 21 -2.82 -4.75 -43.63
CA ILE A 21 -3.39 -3.59 -42.91
C ILE A 21 -3.55 -2.35 -43.82
N GLN A 22 -2.69 -2.19 -44.84
CA GLN A 22 -2.77 -1.08 -45.80
C GLN A 22 -3.98 -1.19 -46.74
N GLU A 23 -4.35 -2.39 -47.17
CA GLU A 23 -5.55 -2.60 -47.99
C GLU A 23 -6.82 -2.44 -47.16
N ILE A 24 -6.79 -2.87 -45.90
CA ILE A 24 -7.89 -2.66 -44.94
C ILE A 24 -8.08 -1.16 -44.68
N ALA A 25 -6.98 -0.41 -44.58
CA ALA A 25 -6.97 1.06 -44.44
C ALA A 25 -7.58 1.78 -45.63
N ALA A 26 -7.24 1.35 -46.84
CA ALA A 26 -7.84 1.88 -48.05
C ALA A 26 -9.34 1.57 -48.13
N ALA A 27 -9.74 0.33 -47.81
CA ALA A 27 -11.14 -0.11 -47.89
C ALA A 27 -12.07 0.57 -46.89
N LEU A 28 -11.57 0.84 -45.67
CA LEU A 28 -12.35 1.50 -44.62
C LEU A 28 -12.13 3.03 -44.58
N HIS A 29 -11.39 3.58 -45.55
CA HIS A 29 -11.00 4.99 -45.61
C HIS A 29 -10.45 5.54 -44.28
N ARG A 30 -9.63 4.75 -43.59
CA ARG A 30 -9.10 5.05 -42.25
C ARG A 30 -7.60 4.89 -42.21
N SER A 31 -6.95 5.59 -41.28
CA SER A 31 -5.50 5.46 -41.13
C SER A 31 -5.14 4.01 -40.72
N PRO A 32 -4.03 3.47 -41.25
CA PRO A 32 -3.52 2.15 -40.85
C PRO A 32 -3.34 2.01 -39.33
N GLU A 33 -2.98 3.10 -38.67
CA GLU A 33 -2.81 3.17 -37.22
C GLU A 33 -4.14 3.04 -36.45
N ALA A 34 -5.21 3.68 -36.94
CA ALA A 34 -6.54 3.57 -36.34
C ALA A 34 -7.08 2.13 -36.43
N ILE A 35 -6.79 1.43 -37.53
CA ILE A 35 -7.14 0.01 -37.72
C ILE A 35 -6.31 -0.88 -36.80
N ALA A 36 -4.99 -0.67 -36.72
CA ALA A 36 -4.12 -1.43 -35.82
C ALA A 36 -4.56 -1.29 -34.35
N MET A 37 -4.92 -0.08 -33.91
CA MET A 37 -5.45 0.14 -32.56
C MET A 37 -6.80 -0.55 -32.32
N LYS A 38 -7.71 -0.51 -33.30
CA LYS A 38 -9.01 -1.16 -33.17
C LYS A 38 -8.88 -2.68 -33.16
N LEU A 39 -8.01 -3.26 -33.99
CA LEU A 39 -7.71 -4.69 -34.02
C LEU A 39 -7.10 -5.16 -32.70
N LYS A 40 -6.15 -4.39 -32.15
CA LYS A 40 -5.57 -4.65 -30.81
C LYS A 40 -6.62 -4.63 -29.71
N ARG A 41 -7.58 -3.69 -29.75
CA ARG A 41 -8.70 -3.63 -28.79
C ARG A 41 -9.69 -4.78 -28.93
N MET A 42 -9.81 -5.36 -30.12
CA MET A 42 -10.69 -6.50 -30.39
C MET A 42 -9.97 -7.86 -30.26
N GLY A 43 -8.67 -7.87 -29.92
CA GLY A 43 -7.90 -9.10 -29.76
C GLY A 43 -7.61 -9.84 -31.07
N LEU A 44 -7.76 -9.20 -32.23
CA LEU A 44 -7.52 -9.80 -33.55
C LEU A 44 -6.14 -9.38 -34.06
N GLN A 45 -5.35 -10.34 -34.56
CA GLN A 45 -4.08 -10.07 -35.22
C GLN A 45 -4.27 -10.08 -36.74
N ALA A 46 -3.87 -9.00 -37.40
CA ALA A 46 -3.78 -8.97 -38.87
C ALA A 46 -2.34 -9.31 -39.29
N GLU A 47 -2.19 -10.21 -40.27
CA GLU A 47 -0.91 -10.48 -40.90
C GLU A 47 -0.54 -9.32 -41.82
N GLY A 48 0.14 -8.33 -41.27
CA GLY A 48 0.82 -7.30 -42.01
C GLY A 48 2.29 -7.36 -41.68
N LYS A 49 3.12 -7.62 -42.69
CA LYS A 49 4.59 -7.46 -42.63
C LYS A 49 4.88 -6.11 -42.01
N SER A 50 5.17 -6.12 -40.71
CA SER A 50 5.52 -4.90 -39.98
C SER A 50 6.78 -4.37 -40.63
N SER A 51 6.66 -3.18 -41.22
CA SER A 51 7.81 -2.42 -41.70
C SER A 51 8.84 -2.39 -40.58
N ALA A 52 10.01 -2.95 -40.89
CA ALA A 52 11.18 -3.11 -40.06
C ALA A 52 11.85 -1.77 -39.69
N LYS A 53 11.07 -0.79 -39.20
CA LYS A 53 11.58 0.49 -38.70
C LYS A 53 11.05 0.92 -37.34
N ASN A 54 10.09 0.21 -36.74
CA ASN A 54 9.69 0.43 -35.34
C ASN A 54 9.59 -0.88 -34.53
N ALA A 55 10.40 -1.88 -34.91
CA ALA A 55 10.63 -3.10 -34.10
C ALA A 55 11.83 -2.95 -33.14
N CYS A 56 12.28 -1.71 -32.89
CA CYS A 56 13.14 -1.35 -31.76
C CYS A 56 12.31 -0.71 -30.64
N ASN A 57 11.11 -1.23 -30.40
CA ASN A 57 10.63 -1.40 -29.03
C ASN A 57 10.41 -2.91 -28.83
N LYS A 58 11.47 -3.69 -29.08
CA LYS A 58 11.79 -4.71 -28.06
C LYS A 58 11.69 -3.95 -26.75
N VAL A 59 10.92 -4.48 -25.80
CA VAL A 59 11.25 -4.31 -24.39
C VAL A 59 12.68 -4.80 -24.28
N THR A 60 13.61 -3.94 -24.66
CA THR A 60 14.94 -4.01 -24.15
C THR A 60 14.66 -3.71 -22.69
N GLU A 61 14.93 -4.70 -21.86
CA GLU A 61 15.34 -4.53 -20.48
C GLU A 61 16.64 -3.68 -20.48
N ALA A 62 16.63 -2.56 -21.19
CA ALA A 62 17.68 -1.59 -21.27
C ALA A 62 17.63 -0.84 -19.96
N ALA A 63 18.55 -1.23 -19.09
CA ALA A 63 19.24 -0.29 -18.24
C ALA A 63 18.34 0.46 -17.25
N THR A 64 17.52 -0.27 -16.51
CA THR A 64 17.38 0.06 -15.09
C THR A 64 18.09 -1.04 -14.32
N THR A 65 19.41 -0.91 -14.17
CA THR A 65 20.16 -1.63 -13.13
C THR A 65 19.76 -1.08 -11.76
N THR A 66 18.47 -1.11 -11.44
CA THR A 66 18.04 -0.94 -10.06
C THR A 66 18.47 -2.23 -9.38
N ARG A 67 19.63 -2.19 -8.74
CA ARG A 67 20.11 -3.29 -7.89
C ARG A 67 18.92 -3.72 -7.02
N LYS A 68 18.56 -5.00 -7.07
CA LYS A 68 17.48 -5.56 -6.25
C LYS A 68 17.75 -5.12 -4.81
N LEU A 69 16.81 -4.37 -4.23
CA LEU A 69 16.93 -3.90 -2.86
C LEU A 69 16.90 -5.14 -1.96
N GLU A 70 18.02 -5.40 -1.30
CA GLU A 70 18.12 -6.46 -0.31
C GLU A 70 17.34 -6.00 0.92
N ILE A 71 16.39 -6.83 1.36
CA ILE A 71 15.62 -6.55 2.57
C ILE A 71 16.58 -6.67 3.74
N THR A 72 16.90 -5.53 4.35
CA THR A 72 17.73 -5.49 5.55
C THR A 72 17.00 -6.19 6.70
N PRO A 73 17.64 -7.16 7.39
CA PRO A 73 17.07 -7.75 8.61
C PRO A 73 16.73 -6.69 9.65
N GLY A 74 15.66 -6.89 10.42
CA GLY A 74 15.16 -5.90 11.37
C GLY A 74 16.18 -5.45 12.43
N GLU A 75 17.11 -6.34 12.80
CA GLU A 75 18.19 -6.08 13.77
C GLU A 75 19.23 -5.07 13.26
N GLN A 76 19.35 -4.91 11.94
CA GLN A 76 20.27 -3.96 11.32
C GLN A 76 19.60 -2.61 11.04
N LEU A 77 18.31 -2.44 11.40
CA LEU A 77 17.65 -1.15 11.30
C LEU A 77 18.23 -0.19 12.33
N PRO A 78 18.55 1.05 11.95
CA PRO A 78 19.01 2.06 12.89
C PRO A 78 17.95 2.28 13.98
N PRO A 79 18.31 2.34 15.27
CA PRO A 79 17.37 2.74 16.30
C PRO A 79 16.93 4.19 16.07
N LEU A 80 15.73 4.54 16.54
CA LEU A 80 15.13 5.86 16.30
C LEU A 80 16.03 7.03 16.75
N ASN A 81 16.75 6.84 17.85
CA ASN A 81 17.70 7.82 18.37
C ASN A 81 18.88 8.07 17.42
N ASP A 82 19.38 7.04 16.74
CA ASP A 82 20.49 7.20 15.80
C ASP A 82 20.01 7.82 14.48
N ALA A 83 18.81 7.44 14.02
CA ALA A 83 18.19 8.07 12.86
C ALA A 83 17.97 9.58 13.11
N THR A 84 17.46 9.97 14.28
CA THR A 84 17.25 11.39 14.62
C THR A 84 18.56 12.16 14.80
N ARG A 85 19.62 11.52 15.32
CA ARG A 85 20.98 12.09 15.34
C ARG A 85 21.51 12.33 13.93
N LEU A 86 21.30 11.39 13.00
CA LEU A 86 21.67 11.55 11.60
C LEU A 86 20.90 12.70 10.94
N LEU A 87 19.59 12.82 11.20
CA LEU A 87 18.77 13.94 10.75
C LEU A 87 19.34 15.28 11.24
N TRP A 88 19.67 15.37 12.54
CA TRP A 88 20.25 16.57 13.11
C TRP A 88 21.60 16.92 12.50
N ALA A 89 22.48 15.94 12.29
CA ALA A 89 23.77 16.15 11.63
C ALA A 89 23.60 16.66 10.19
N ALA A 90 22.65 16.07 9.42
CA ALA A 90 22.35 16.52 8.06
C ALA A 90 21.80 17.95 8.02
N LEU A 91 20.96 18.32 8.99
CA LEU A 91 20.45 19.69 9.13
C LEU A 91 21.55 20.68 9.45
N ARG A 92 22.48 20.33 10.36
CA ARG A 92 23.63 21.18 10.68
C ARG A 92 24.53 21.38 9.47
N ARG A 93 24.87 20.32 8.75
CA ARG A 93 25.67 20.43 7.53
C ARG A 93 25.00 21.31 6.49
N LEU A 94 23.67 21.21 6.33
CA LEU A 94 22.91 22.04 5.39
C LEU A 94 22.96 23.54 5.70
N GLN A 95 23.23 23.94 6.95
CA GLN A 95 23.33 25.34 7.36
C GLN A 95 24.70 25.97 7.05
N GLU A 96 25.70 25.16 6.70
CA GLU A 96 27.05 25.65 6.44
C GLU A 96 27.13 26.29 5.03
N PRO A 97 27.83 27.43 4.88
CA PRO A 97 27.81 28.21 3.64
C PRO A 97 28.61 27.60 2.48
N ASP A 98 29.40 26.55 2.75
CA ASP A 98 30.28 25.87 1.80
C ASP A 98 29.63 24.66 1.10
N VAL A 99 28.35 24.37 1.38
CA VAL A 99 27.66 23.20 0.81
C VAL A 99 27.39 23.38 -0.69
N GLY A 100 27.97 22.48 -1.49
CA GLY A 100 27.75 22.44 -2.94
C GLY A 100 26.34 21.98 -3.32
N LYS A 101 25.90 22.29 -4.55
CA LYS A 101 24.54 21.94 -5.05
C LYS A 101 24.23 20.45 -4.99
N GLU A 102 25.20 19.59 -5.30
CA GLU A 102 25.04 18.13 -5.28
C GLU A 102 24.97 17.58 -3.85
N GLU A 103 25.79 18.11 -2.94
CA GLU A 103 25.73 17.76 -1.52
C GLU A 103 24.38 18.17 -0.91
N LEU A 104 23.90 19.36 -1.25
CA LEU A 104 22.59 19.86 -0.82
C LEU A 104 21.43 18.94 -1.27
N LYS A 105 21.47 18.40 -2.49
CA LYS A 105 20.48 17.42 -2.95
C LYS A 105 20.53 16.14 -2.13
N ARG A 106 21.73 15.61 -1.86
CA ARG A 106 21.92 14.39 -1.05
C ARG A 106 21.43 14.58 0.38
N LEU A 107 21.79 15.70 1.01
CA LEU A 107 21.36 16.03 2.37
C LEU A 107 19.84 16.14 2.46
N ARG A 108 19.18 16.80 1.49
CA ARG A 108 17.71 16.83 1.43
C ARG A 108 17.09 15.44 1.29
N LEU A 109 17.69 14.57 0.47
CA LEU A 109 17.19 13.20 0.30
C LEU A 109 17.31 12.39 1.59
N ILE A 110 18.43 12.51 2.31
CA ILE A 110 18.64 11.88 3.62
C ILE A 110 17.60 12.40 4.62
N ILE A 111 17.42 13.73 4.71
CA ILE A 111 16.43 14.36 5.59
C ILE A 111 15.02 13.81 5.31
N GLN A 112 14.64 13.71 4.04
CA GLN A 112 13.33 13.18 3.65
C GLN A 112 13.18 11.70 4.03
N GLY A 113 14.21 10.88 3.75
CA GLY A 113 14.20 9.46 4.11
C GLY A 113 14.07 9.23 5.60
N VAL A 114 14.84 9.96 6.42
CA VAL A 114 14.76 9.87 7.89
C VAL A 114 13.41 10.36 8.40
N LYS A 115 12.88 11.46 7.87
CA LYS A 115 11.54 11.95 8.25
C LYS A 115 10.46 10.89 7.98
N SER A 116 10.49 10.25 6.81
CA SER A 116 9.57 9.15 6.48
C SER A 116 9.73 7.96 7.42
N TYR A 117 10.97 7.60 7.77
CA TYR A 117 11.25 6.52 8.73
C TYR A 117 10.66 6.84 10.12
N VAL A 118 10.96 8.01 10.68
CA VAL A 118 10.42 8.47 11.97
C VAL A 118 8.88 8.48 11.96
N HIS A 119 8.28 8.96 10.88
CA HIS A 119 6.82 8.99 10.75
C HIS A 119 6.21 7.58 10.74
N LEU A 120 6.81 6.63 10.00
CA LEU A 120 6.35 5.24 9.96
C LEU A 120 6.44 4.59 11.33
N THR A 121 7.56 4.76 12.05
CA THR A 121 7.73 4.25 13.41
C THR A 121 6.71 4.86 14.36
N SER A 122 6.46 6.17 14.25
CA SER A 122 5.47 6.87 15.09
C SER A 122 4.06 6.36 14.83
N ASN A 123 3.68 6.18 13.55
CA ASN A 123 2.37 5.62 13.18
C ASN A 123 2.19 4.20 13.70
N TYR A 124 3.22 3.36 13.61
CA TYR A 124 3.20 2.02 14.17
C TYR A 124 2.96 2.06 15.69
N LEU A 125 3.72 2.89 16.42
CA LEU A 125 3.53 3.06 17.87
C LEU A 125 2.13 3.54 18.23
N LEU A 126 1.60 4.54 17.51
CA LEU A 126 0.23 5.03 17.72
C LEU A 126 -0.82 3.94 17.47
N HIS A 127 -0.61 3.11 16.44
CA HIS A 127 -1.48 1.98 16.16
C HIS A 127 -1.45 0.94 17.29
N VAL A 128 -0.27 0.57 17.78
CA VAL A 128 -0.12 -0.34 18.93
C VAL A 128 -0.83 0.24 20.16
N ARG A 129 -0.64 1.52 20.47
CA ARG A 129 -1.36 2.17 21.59
C ARG A 129 -2.87 2.17 21.42
N ARG A 130 -3.38 2.32 20.21
CA ARG A 130 -4.81 2.20 19.90
C ARG A 130 -5.30 0.78 20.16
N VAL A 131 -4.56 -0.23 19.72
CA VAL A 131 -4.89 -1.64 19.93
C VAL A 131 -4.90 -1.99 21.42
N GLU A 132 -3.89 -1.55 22.18
CA GLU A 132 -3.85 -1.72 23.64
C GLU A 132 -5.08 -1.08 24.31
N SER A 133 -5.45 0.13 23.87
CA SER A 133 -6.62 0.84 24.40
C SER A 133 -7.93 0.10 24.09
N GLN A 134 -8.05 -0.48 22.89
CA GLN A 134 -9.17 -1.33 22.49
C GLN A 134 -9.20 -2.64 23.29
N MET A 135 -8.04 -3.24 23.54
CA MET A 135 -7.92 -4.44 24.36
C MET A 135 -8.39 -4.19 25.80
N LEU A 136 -8.02 -3.05 26.40
CA LEU A 136 -8.53 -2.63 27.71
C LEU A 136 -10.06 -2.48 27.72
N LEU A 137 -10.64 -1.93 26.66
CA LEU A 137 -12.09 -1.80 26.54
C LEU A 137 -12.76 -3.19 26.42
N TYR A 138 -12.18 -4.07 25.60
CA TYR A 138 -12.66 -5.44 25.43
C TYR A 138 -12.66 -6.21 26.75
N TRP A 139 -11.55 -6.19 27.49
CA TRP A 139 -11.49 -6.83 28.81
C TRP A 139 -12.51 -6.27 29.80
N LYS A 140 -12.75 -4.95 29.80
CA LYS A 140 -13.80 -4.34 30.62
C LYS A 140 -15.20 -4.83 30.25
N HIS A 141 -15.48 -4.97 28.95
CA HIS A 141 -16.75 -5.54 28.50
C HIS A 141 -16.89 -7.01 28.88
N MET A 142 -15.82 -7.80 28.78
CA MET A 142 -15.83 -9.20 29.22
C MET A 142 -16.05 -9.31 30.72
N ALA A 143 -15.36 -8.51 31.55
CA ALA A 143 -15.58 -8.49 33.00
C ALA A 143 -17.04 -8.14 33.33
N ALA A 144 -17.61 -7.11 32.69
CA ALA A 144 -19.02 -6.77 32.88
C ALA A 144 -19.97 -7.90 32.46
N ARG A 145 -19.66 -8.58 31.35
CA ARG A 145 -20.43 -9.73 30.87
C ARG A 145 -20.36 -10.91 31.84
N TRP A 146 -19.17 -11.29 32.29
CA TRP A 146 -18.98 -12.39 33.23
C TRP A 146 -19.65 -12.12 34.57
N LYS A 147 -19.65 -10.86 35.02
CA LYS A 147 -20.41 -10.46 36.22
C LYS A 147 -21.91 -10.70 36.05
N LEU A 148 -22.49 -10.30 34.92
CA LEU A 148 -23.91 -10.55 34.62
C LEU A 148 -24.22 -12.04 34.45
N GLU A 149 -23.31 -12.82 33.85
CA GLU A 149 -23.48 -14.25 33.68
C GLU A 149 -23.36 -15.00 35.02
N ALA A 150 -22.49 -14.56 35.92
CA ALA A 150 -22.40 -15.07 37.30
C ALA A 150 -23.68 -14.79 38.11
N GLU A 151 -24.30 -13.62 37.93
CA GLU A 151 -25.59 -13.27 38.55
C GLU A 151 -26.76 -14.12 38.00
N LYS A 152 -26.68 -14.53 36.73
CA LYS A 152 -27.71 -15.33 36.05
C LYS A 152 -27.48 -16.85 36.13
N ALA A 153 -26.35 -17.29 36.68
CA ALA A 153 -25.97 -18.69 36.73
C ALA A 153 -26.98 -19.49 37.56
N GLN A 154 -27.48 -20.59 36.99
CA GLN A 154 -28.44 -21.47 37.66
C GLN A 154 -27.75 -22.57 38.48
N THR A 155 -26.49 -22.88 38.16
CA THR A 155 -25.69 -23.91 38.86
C THR A 155 -24.47 -23.31 39.52
N ALA A 156 -24.06 -23.91 40.65
CA ALA A 156 -22.86 -23.49 41.38
C ALA A 156 -21.58 -23.60 40.53
N GLU A 157 -21.48 -24.62 39.70
CA GLU A 157 -20.34 -24.82 38.77
C GLU A 157 -20.27 -23.75 37.67
N GLN A 158 -21.40 -23.30 37.15
CA GLN A 158 -21.42 -22.20 36.18
C GLN A 158 -21.00 -20.88 36.84
N LYS A 159 -21.43 -20.67 38.09
CA LYS A 159 -21.09 -19.48 38.85
C LYS A 159 -19.58 -19.42 39.13
N THR A 160 -18.98 -20.51 39.63
CA THR A 160 -17.54 -20.56 39.89
C THR A 160 -16.72 -20.34 38.63
N LYS A 161 -17.12 -20.94 37.50
CA LYS A 161 -16.46 -20.71 36.22
C LYS A 161 -16.54 -19.25 35.77
N CYS A 162 -17.69 -18.60 35.93
CA CYS A 162 -17.84 -17.17 35.61
C CYS A 162 -16.99 -16.29 36.53
N GLU A 163 -16.89 -16.64 37.82
CA GLU A 163 -16.05 -15.93 38.80
C GLU A 163 -14.56 -16.07 38.49
N GLU A 164 -14.10 -17.26 38.06
CA GLU A 164 -12.72 -17.46 37.59
C GLU A 164 -12.39 -16.61 36.37
N MET A 165 -13.29 -16.61 35.37
CA MET A 165 -13.13 -15.80 34.15
C MET A 165 -13.18 -14.30 34.46
N LEU A 166 -14.01 -13.89 35.42
CA LEU A 166 -14.07 -12.51 35.91
C LEU A 166 -12.74 -12.11 36.56
N ARG A 167 -12.18 -12.97 37.43
CA ARG A 167 -10.90 -12.72 38.08
C ARG A 167 -9.76 -12.55 37.07
N GLN A 168 -9.69 -13.43 36.07
CA GLN A 168 -8.72 -13.32 34.97
C GLN A 168 -8.88 -12.00 34.22
N ALA A 169 -10.11 -11.61 33.88
CA ALA A 169 -10.36 -10.35 33.20
C ALA A 169 -9.96 -9.13 34.05
N GLU A 170 -10.19 -9.17 35.37
CA GLU A 170 -9.78 -8.12 36.30
C GLU A 170 -8.25 -8.01 36.44
N GLU A 171 -7.54 -9.15 36.46
CA GLU A 171 -6.08 -9.21 36.46
C GLU A 171 -5.48 -8.57 35.20
N GLU A 172 -6.02 -8.91 34.02
CA GLU A 172 -5.60 -8.31 32.74
C GLU A 172 -5.89 -6.80 32.66
N ILE A 173 -7.06 -6.37 33.14
CA ILE A 173 -7.41 -4.94 33.24
C ILE A 173 -6.41 -4.22 34.15
N LYS A 174 -6.07 -4.82 35.30
CA LYS A 174 -5.12 -4.25 36.24
C LYS A 174 -3.74 -4.11 35.62
N TRP A 175 -3.25 -5.16 34.96
CA TRP A 175 -1.97 -5.14 34.26
C TRP A 175 -1.90 -4.04 33.20
N LEU A 176 -2.95 -3.91 32.37
CA LEU A 176 -3.03 -2.85 31.35
C LEU A 176 -3.02 -1.45 31.95
N ILE A 177 -3.72 -1.23 33.06
CA ILE A 177 -3.75 0.07 33.75
C ILE A 177 -2.37 0.39 34.35
N GLU A 178 -1.71 -0.59 34.97
CA GLU A 178 -0.35 -0.45 35.52
C GLU A 178 0.69 -0.17 34.42
N ALA A 179 0.52 -0.77 33.24
CA ALA A 179 1.30 -0.47 32.05
C ALA A 179 1.01 0.91 31.44
N GLY A 180 0.08 1.68 32.02
CA GLY A 180 -0.26 3.04 31.60
C GLY A 180 -1.22 3.12 30.41
N VAL A 181 -1.87 2.02 30.03
CA VAL A 181 -2.86 1.99 28.95
C VAL A 181 -4.11 2.77 29.36
N LYS A 182 -4.47 3.77 28.56
CA LYS A 182 -5.65 4.60 28.79
C LYS A 182 -6.81 4.11 27.94
N LYS A 183 -8.04 4.45 28.34
CA LYS A 183 -9.20 4.24 27.45
C LYS A 183 -9.00 5.06 26.18
N PRO A 184 -9.42 4.54 25.01
CA PRO A 184 -9.34 5.31 23.79
C PRO A 184 -10.17 6.59 23.97
N PRO A 185 -9.69 7.75 23.47
CA PRO A 185 -10.54 8.93 23.39
C PRO A 185 -11.82 8.55 22.64
N LYS A 186 -12.97 9.10 23.05
CA LYS A 186 -14.18 9.00 22.24
C LYS A 186 -13.83 9.60 20.89
N VAL A 187 -13.79 8.78 19.85
CA VAL A 187 -13.57 9.27 18.50
C VAL A 187 -14.90 9.88 18.09
N ASP A 188 -14.98 11.21 18.05
CA ASP A 188 -16.03 11.87 17.30
C ASP A 188 -15.85 11.42 15.85
N GLU A 189 -16.88 10.84 15.25
CA GLU A 189 -16.86 10.13 13.95
C GLU A 189 -16.55 11.03 12.73
N GLU A 190 -15.94 12.21 12.91
CA GLU A 190 -15.79 13.25 11.90
C GLU A 190 -14.52 13.16 11.03
N TYR A 191 -13.71 12.11 11.14
CA TYR A 191 -12.54 11.93 10.27
C TYR A 191 -12.51 10.55 9.61
N TYR A 192 -13.43 10.36 8.66
CA TYR A 192 -13.29 9.45 7.53
C TYR A 192 -13.80 10.12 6.25
#